data_AF-A0A0F9CJ47-F1
#
_entry.id   AF-A0A0F9CJ47-F1
#
_cell.length_a   1.000
_cell.length_b   1.000
_cell.length_c   1.000
_cell.angle_alpha   90.00
_cell.angle_beta   90.00
_cell.angle_gamma   90.00
#
_symmetry.space_group_name_H-M   'P 1'
#
loop_
_entity.id
_entity.type
_entity.pdbx_description
1 polymer ?
#
loop_
_entity_poly.entity_id
_entity_poly.type
_entity_poly.pdbx_seq_one_letter_code
_entity_poly.pdbx_strand_id
1 'polypeptide(L)'
;MGNNFPLGLNNTRRLRRRLLLGLGAVLFVAGAVVLSIGLIGYFNEGDDPPPQQSIADLFPRSIDDVPKLPVAIPDYDPERTVAEPEPEPELSVPLRLVIESIGVDGPVVEMGMDDEGIPYVPLNGQDVAWYSFSSMPGAGSNAVFAGHVNWERAPGVFADLDDVQPGDTVRLLSDDGSGYTYEVFANFLVDP
;
A
#
# COMPACT_ATOMS: atom_id res chain seq x y z
N MET A 1 -37.51 10.50 90.51
CA MET A 1 -36.05 10.62 90.31
C MET A 1 -35.51 9.21 90.10
N GLY A 2 -35.17 8.78 88.89
CA GLY A 2 -33.81 8.88 88.33
C GLY A 2 -33.63 7.70 87.36
N ASN A 3 -33.47 8.01 86.08
CA ASN A 3 -33.31 7.05 84.99
C ASN A 3 -31.86 6.55 84.86
N ASN A 4 -31.73 5.33 84.33
CA ASN A 4 -30.65 4.77 83.49
C ASN A 4 -29.24 4.62 84.06
N PHE A 5 -28.72 3.38 84.08
CA PHE A 5 -27.44 3.05 83.43
C PHE A 5 -27.46 1.61 82.86
N PRO A 6 -26.86 1.36 81.67
CA PRO A 6 -27.21 0.23 80.80
C PRO A 6 -26.24 -0.95 80.86
N LEU A 7 -26.76 -2.15 80.58
CA LEU A 7 -25.96 -3.35 80.31
C LEU A 7 -25.41 -3.32 78.87
N GLY A 8 -24.13 -3.67 78.74
CA GLY A 8 -23.27 -3.41 77.58
C GLY A 8 -23.66 -4.06 76.25
N LEU A 9 -23.69 -3.22 75.20
CA LEU A 9 -23.94 -3.58 73.79
C LEU A 9 -22.68 -3.42 72.91
N ASN A 10 -21.47 -3.72 73.42
CA ASN A 10 -20.22 -3.41 72.71
C ASN A 10 -19.59 -4.58 71.91
N ASN A 11 -20.06 -5.83 72.06
CA ASN A 11 -19.43 -6.99 71.41
C ASN A 11 -19.93 -7.27 69.98
N THR A 12 -21.17 -6.93 69.63
CA THR A 12 -21.77 -7.26 68.34
C THR A 12 -21.20 -6.47 67.17
N ARG A 13 -20.82 -5.21 67.39
CA ARG A 13 -20.20 -4.35 66.35
C ARG A 13 -18.79 -4.80 65.99
N ARG A 14 -18.00 -5.27 66.96
CA ARG A 14 -16.63 -5.78 66.72
C ARG A 14 -16.65 -7.11 65.97
N LEU A 15 -17.60 -7.99 66.30
CA LEU A 15 -17.77 -9.28 65.61
C LEU A 15 -18.23 -9.10 64.16
N ARG A 16 -19.23 -8.23 63.92
CA ARG A 16 -19.67 -7.89 62.55
C ARG A 16 -18.57 -7.28 61.71
N ARG A 17 -17.74 -6.39 62.29
CA ARG A 17 -16.60 -5.79 61.57
C ARG A 17 -15.52 -6.83 61.23
N ARG A 18 -15.23 -7.79 62.11
CA ARG A 18 -14.30 -8.90 61.82
C ARG A 18 -14.84 -9.87 60.77
N LEU A 19 -16.14 -10.16 60.80
CA LEU A 19 -16.81 -10.98 59.78
C LEU A 19 -16.85 -10.29 58.41
N LEU A 20 -17.14 -8.98 58.37
CA LEU A 20 -17.12 -8.19 57.13
C LEU A 20 -15.70 -8.05 56.55
N LEU A 21 -14.69 -7.87 57.39
CA LEU A 21 -13.28 -7.84 56.95
C LEU A 21 -12.80 -9.21 56.46
N GLY A 22 -13.21 -10.29 57.13
CA GLY A 22 -12.91 -11.66 56.68
C GLY A 22 -13.55 -12.00 55.34
N LEU A 23 -14.83 -11.65 55.15
CA LEU A 23 -15.53 -11.84 53.87
C LEU A 23 -14.94 -10.99 52.74
N GLY A 24 -14.57 -9.74 53.03
CA GLY A 24 -13.89 -8.87 52.08
C GLY A 24 -12.53 -9.41 51.64
N ALA A 25 -11.75 -9.98 52.57
CA ALA A 25 -10.47 -10.62 52.25
C ALA A 25 -10.65 -11.86 51.37
N VAL A 26 -11.68 -12.69 51.64
CA VAL A 26 -11.97 -13.88 50.82
C VAL A 26 -12.40 -13.48 49.40
N LEU A 27 -13.26 -12.47 49.25
CA LEU A 27 -13.67 -11.97 47.93
C LEU A 27 -12.51 -11.33 47.16
N PHE A 28 -11.60 -10.63 47.83
CA PHE A 28 -10.40 -10.06 47.21
C PHE A 28 -9.46 -11.16 46.69
N VAL A 29 -9.22 -12.21 47.49
CA VAL A 29 -8.40 -13.36 47.06
C VAL A 29 -9.05 -14.11 45.91
N ALA A 30 -10.37 -14.35 45.96
CA ALA A 30 -11.10 -15.00 44.86
C ALA A 30 -11.05 -14.16 43.57
N GLY A 31 -11.22 -12.83 43.68
CA GLY A 31 -11.10 -11.91 42.56
C GLY A 31 -9.68 -11.90 41.96
N ALA A 32 -8.65 -11.86 42.80
CA ALA A 32 -7.25 -11.93 42.36
C ALA A 32 -6.95 -13.25 41.64
N VAL A 33 -7.46 -14.39 42.12
CA VAL A 33 -7.29 -15.70 41.46
C VAL A 33 -7.98 -15.74 40.10
N VAL A 34 -9.22 -15.25 39.97
CA VAL A 34 -9.91 -15.16 38.67
C VAL A 34 -9.15 -14.25 37.70
N LEU A 35 -8.64 -13.12 38.19
CA LEU A 35 -7.87 -12.18 37.38
C LEU A 35 -6.52 -12.77 36.95
N SER A 36 -5.85 -13.52 37.82
CA SER A 36 -4.62 -14.25 37.48
C SER A 36 -4.85 -15.36 36.45
N ILE A 37 -5.94 -16.13 36.56
CA ILE A 37 -6.29 -17.16 35.58
C ILE A 37 -6.60 -16.54 34.21
N GLY A 38 -7.37 -15.44 34.18
CA GLY A 38 -7.66 -14.70 32.95
C GLY A 38 -6.42 -14.09 32.31
N LEU A 39 -5.48 -13.56 33.13
CA LEU A 39 -4.24 -12.98 32.64
C LEU A 39 -3.28 -14.05 32.09
N ILE A 40 -3.20 -15.22 32.73
CA ILE A 40 -2.42 -16.36 32.22
C ILE A 40 -3.00 -16.83 30.88
N GLY A 41 -4.32 -16.89 30.71
CA GLY A 41 -4.96 -17.21 29.42
C GLY A 41 -4.67 -16.18 28.32
N TYR A 42 -4.71 -14.87 28.65
CA TYR A 42 -4.42 -13.80 27.70
C TYR A 42 -2.98 -13.84 27.14
N PHE A 43 -2.02 -14.30 27.95
CA PHE A 43 -0.62 -14.42 27.54
C PHE A 43 -0.22 -15.82 27.05
N ASN A 44 -1.09 -16.83 27.16
CA ASN A 44 -0.87 -18.20 26.66
C ASN A 44 -1.71 -18.55 25.42
N GLU A 45 -2.44 -17.60 24.83
CA GLU A 45 -2.93 -17.75 23.46
C GLU A 45 -1.68 -17.78 22.56
N GLY A 46 -1.17 -19.00 22.37
CA GLY A 46 0.13 -19.28 21.79
C GLY A 46 0.27 -18.67 20.41
N ASP A 47 1.36 -17.93 20.19
CA ASP A 47 2.56 -18.36 19.46
C ASP A 47 2.41 -19.32 18.26
N ASP A 48 1.23 -19.44 17.65
CA ASP A 48 1.18 -19.74 16.23
C ASP A 48 1.37 -18.38 15.53
N PRO A 49 2.57 -18.08 14.99
CA PRO A 49 2.68 -16.97 14.06
C PRO A 49 1.60 -17.20 12.98
N PRO A 50 0.85 -16.16 12.57
CA PRO A 50 -0.05 -16.30 11.44
C PRO A 50 0.73 -16.96 10.31
N PRO A 51 0.14 -17.94 9.59
CA PRO A 51 0.87 -18.73 8.60
C PRO A 51 1.67 -17.78 7.74
N GLN A 52 2.99 -17.84 7.94
CA GLN A 52 3.89 -16.87 7.35
C GLN A 52 3.94 -17.27 5.88
N GLN A 53 3.13 -16.60 5.07
CA GLN A 53 3.12 -16.84 3.63
C GLN A 53 4.56 -16.68 3.17
N SER A 54 5.12 -17.77 2.65
CA SER A 54 6.46 -17.70 2.09
C SER A 54 6.40 -16.70 0.94
N ILE A 55 7.40 -15.84 0.80
CA ILE A 55 7.58 -15.06 -0.42
C ILE A 55 7.57 -15.96 -1.67
N ALA A 56 7.99 -17.23 -1.54
CA ALA A 56 7.89 -18.23 -2.61
C ALA A 56 6.45 -18.68 -2.95
N ASP A 57 5.48 -18.40 -2.08
CA ASP A 57 4.04 -18.60 -2.35
C ASP A 57 3.37 -17.34 -2.92
N LEU A 58 4.04 -16.18 -2.85
CA LEU A 58 3.63 -14.92 -3.50
C LEU A 58 4.09 -14.87 -4.96
N PHE A 59 5.13 -15.63 -5.31
CA PHE A 59 5.56 -15.77 -6.70
C PHE A 59 4.87 -16.96 -7.37
N PRO A 60 4.28 -16.75 -8.56
CA PRO A 60 3.71 -17.83 -9.33
C PRO A 60 4.79 -18.87 -9.67
N ARG A 61 4.50 -20.14 -9.41
CA ARG A 61 5.48 -21.24 -9.56
C ARG A 61 5.74 -21.58 -11.03
N SER A 62 4.83 -21.17 -11.90
CA SER A 62 4.97 -21.14 -13.36
C SER A 62 4.49 -19.80 -13.90
N ILE A 63 4.98 -19.38 -15.06
CA ILE A 63 4.43 -18.24 -15.82
C ILE A 63 2.92 -18.41 -16.07
N ASP A 64 2.44 -19.65 -16.12
CA ASP A 64 1.02 -19.98 -16.28
C ASP A 64 0.15 -19.62 -15.07
N ASP A 65 0.76 -19.44 -13.89
CA ASP A 65 0.07 -19.12 -12.63
C ASP A 65 -0.02 -17.60 -12.36
N VAL A 66 0.67 -16.77 -13.16
CA VAL A 66 0.46 -15.32 -13.14
C VAL A 66 -0.98 -15.11 -13.63
N PRO A 67 -1.89 -14.51 -12.84
CA PRO A 67 -3.18 -14.07 -13.38
C PRO A 67 -2.80 -13.18 -14.55
N LYS A 68 -3.13 -13.58 -15.79
CA LYS A 68 -2.68 -12.91 -17.01
C LYS A 68 -2.82 -11.42 -16.79
N LEU A 69 -1.72 -10.76 -16.43
CA LEU A 69 -1.63 -9.33 -16.53
C LEU A 69 -2.03 -9.11 -17.99
N PRO A 70 -2.97 -8.22 -18.29
CA PRO A 70 -3.29 -7.92 -19.65
C PRO A 70 -1.98 -7.45 -20.29
N VAL A 71 -1.27 -8.38 -20.93
CA VAL A 71 -0.24 -8.08 -21.88
C VAL A 71 -1.07 -7.40 -22.96
N ALA A 72 -0.99 -6.09 -23.03
CA ALA A 72 -1.37 -5.37 -24.22
C ALA A 72 -0.36 -5.77 -25.31
N ILE A 73 -0.43 -7.02 -25.74
CA ILE A 73 -0.16 -7.32 -27.13
C ILE A 73 -1.34 -6.62 -27.80
N PRO A 74 -1.15 -5.51 -28.53
CA PRO A 74 -2.24 -4.94 -29.29
C PRO A 74 -2.86 -6.08 -30.09
N ASP A 75 -4.18 -6.27 -29.95
CA ASP A 75 -4.92 -7.23 -30.75
C ASP A 75 -4.69 -6.78 -32.19
N TYR A 76 -3.81 -7.48 -32.91
CA TYR A 76 -3.49 -7.17 -34.29
C TYR A 76 -4.73 -7.50 -35.10
N ASP A 77 -5.56 -6.50 -35.33
CA ASP A 77 -6.70 -6.58 -36.23
C ASP A 77 -6.17 -6.39 -37.67
N PRO A 78 -6.08 -7.45 -38.49
CA PRO A 78 -5.64 -7.32 -39.87
C PRO A 78 -6.61 -6.52 -40.74
N GLU A 79 -7.83 -6.22 -40.24
CA GLU A 79 -8.87 -5.47 -40.96
C GLU A 79 -8.94 -3.99 -40.58
N ARG A 80 -8.20 -3.53 -39.55
CA ARG A 80 -8.06 -2.09 -39.27
C ARG A 80 -7.37 -1.46 -40.48
N THR A 81 -8.15 -0.71 -41.26
CA THR A 81 -7.65 0.03 -42.42
C THR A 81 -6.58 0.99 -41.92
N VAL A 82 -5.31 0.65 -42.17
CA VAL A 82 -4.16 1.47 -41.84
C VAL A 82 -4.34 2.79 -42.58
N ALA A 83 -4.72 3.83 -41.84
CA ALA A 83 -4.55 5.20 -42.32
C ALA A 83 -3.09 5.34 -42.79
N GLU A 84 -2.88 6.05 -43.89
CA GLU A 84 -1.55 6.27 -44.47
C GLU A 84 -0.55 6.58 -43.34
N PRO A 85 0.56 5.80 -43.21
CA PRO A 85 1.42 5.90 -42.05
C PRO A 85 1.96 7.32 -41.97
N GLU A 86 1.45 8.06 -40.98
CA GLU A 86 2.06 9.30 -40.55
C GLU A 86 3.53 8.96 -40.22
N PRO A 87 4.51 9.76 -40.64
CA PRO A 87 5.90 9.47 -40.36
C PRO A 87 6.06 9.23 -38.85
N GLU A 88 6.45 8.01 -38.49
CA GLU A 88 6.68 7.67 -37.09
C GLU A 88 7.78 8.62 -36.58
N PRO A 89 7.54 9.31 -35.44
CA PRO A 89 8.55 10.20 -34.88
C PRO A 89 9.83 9.39 -34.63
N GLU A 90 10.99 10.03 -34.81
CA GLU A 90 12.27 9.33 -34.57
C GLU A 90 12.35 8.85 -33.12
N LEU A 91 12.75 7.58 -32.94
CA LEU A 91 12.93 6.94 -31.64
C LEU A 91 13.95 7.72 -30.80
N SER A 92 13.45 8.58 -29.93
CA SER A 92 14.22 9.42 -29.03
C SER A 92 13.63 9.34 -27.63
N VAL A 93 14.47 9.56 -26.61
CA VAL A 93 14.00 9.61 -25.22
C VAL A 93 13.00 10.75 -25.13
N PRO A 94 11.75 10.49 -24.71
CA PRO A 94 10.79 11.57 -24.56
C PRO A 94 11.31 12.54 -23.51
N LEU A 95 11.06 13.82 -23.72
CA LEU A 95 11.47 14.86 -22.79
C LEU A 95 10.37 15.17 -21.79
N ARG A 96 9.11 14.86 -22.13
CA ARG A 96 7.96 15.11 -21.25
C ARG A 96 6.93 13.98 -21.33
N LEU A 97 6.29 13.71 -20.20
CA LEU A 97 5.14 12.83 -20.08
C LEU A 97 3.93 13.66 -19.63
N VAL A 98 2.84 13.55 -20.38
CA VAL A 98 1.60 14.29 -20.11
C VAL A 98 0.43 13.32 -19.96
N ILE A 99 -0.35 13.48 -18.90
CA ILE A 99 -1.63 12.79 -18.69
C ILE A 99 -2.66 13.86 -18.29
N GLU A 100 -3.40 14.34 -19.28
CA GLU A 100 -4.28 15.51 -19.12
C GLU A 100 -5.41 15.27 -18.11
N SER A 101 -5.93 14.04 -18.01
CA SER A 101 -7.05 13.68 -17.13
C SER A 101 -6.73 13.88 -15.64
N ILE A 102 -5.46 13.78 -15.26
CA ILE A 102 -4.97 13.91 -13.88
C ILE A 102 -3.94 15.04 -13.72
N GLY A 103 -3.80 15.92 -14.73
CA GLY A 103 -2.93 17.09 -14.66
C GLY A 103 -1.42 16.81 -14.63
N VAL A 104 -1.00 15.61 -15.04
CA VAL A 104 0.44 15.27 -15.15
C VAL A 104 1.05 16.01 -16.31
N ASP A 105 2.15 16.71 -16.05
CA ASP A 105 2.97 17.35 -17.07
C ASP A 105 4.45 17.43 -16.63
N GLY A 106 5.11 16.27 -16.57
CA GLY A 106 6.42 16.09 -15.96
C GLY A 106 7.56 15.92 -16.96
N PRO A 107 8.78 16.45 -16.68
CA PRO A 107 9.97 16.12 -17.46
C PRO A 107 10.32 14.64 -17.30
N VAL A 108 10.77 14.01 -18.39
CA VAL A 108 11.25 12.63 -18.37
C VAL A 108 12.78 12.62 -18.31
N VAL A 109 13.32 11.77 -17.45
CA VAL A 109 14.75 11.57 -17.25
C VAL A 109 15.08 10.10 -17.42
N GLU A 110 16.09 9.79 -18.24
CA GLU A 110 16.60 8.42 -18.39
C GLU A 110 17.28 7.96 -17.10
N MET A 111 16.89 6.79 -16.59
CA MET A 111 17.45 6.16 -15.40
C MET A 111 17.74 4.68 -15.62
N GLY A 112 18.72 4.16 -14.89
CA GLY A 112 19.09 2.74 -14.87
C GLY A 112 18.84 2.08 -13.52
N MET A 113 19.67 1.11 -13.19
CA MET A 113 19.73 0.46 -11.88
C MET A 113 21.11 0.65 -11.26
N ASP A 114 21.22 0.46 -9.95
CA ASP A 114 22.51 0.29 -9.27
C ASP A 114 23.12 -1.10 -9.51
N ASP A 115 24.30 -1.34 -8.93
CA ASP A 115 25.05 -2.60 -9.08
C ASP A 115 24.33 -3.80 -8.42
N GLU A 116 23.39 -3.53 -7.53
CA GLU A 116 22.53 -4.51 -6.86
C GLU A 116 21.22 -4.79 -7.63
N GLY A 117 20.98 -4.10 -8.75
CA GLY A 117 19.79 -4.27 -9.58
C GLY A 117 18.56 -3.51 -9.08
N ILE A 118 18.74 -2.49 -8.24
CA ILE A 118 17.67 -1.63 -7.75
C ILE A 118 17.50 -0.44 -8.70
N PRO A 119 16.29 -0.20 -9.24
CA PRO A 119 16.04 0.98 -10.08
C PRO A 119 16.30 2.28 -9.33
N TYR A 120 16.99 3.22 -9.98
CA TYR A 120 17.14 4.57 -9.43
C TYR A 120 15.79 5.27 -9.35
N VAL A 121 15.64 6.11 -8.32
CA VAL A 121 14.43 6.90 -8.08
C VAL A 121 14.73 8.38 -8.37
N PRO A 122 13.84 9.12 -9.04
CA PRO A 122 14.01 10.55 -9.26
C PRO A 122 14.29 11.33 -7.97
N LEU A 123 15.25 12.26 -8.03
CA LEU A 123 15.63 13.12 -6.89
C LEU A 123 14.80 14.41 -6.81
N ASN A 124 13.75 14.50 -7.61
CA ASN A 124 12.80 15.59 -7.66
C ASN A 124 11.39 14.98 -7.74
N GLY A 125 10.46 15.50 -6.94
CA GLY A 125 9.09 15.01 -6.89
C GLY A 125 8.32 15.14 -8.19
N GLN A 126 8.75 16.03 -9.10
CA GLN A 126 8.07 16.32 -10.36
C GLN A 126 8.67 15.59 -11.58
N ASP A 127 9.81 14.93 -11.41
CA ASP A 127 10.48 14.23 -12.50
C ASP A 127 9.89 12.82 -12.69
N VAL A 128 9.81 12.39 -13.95
CA VAL A 128 9.44 11.03 -14.35
C VAL A 128 10.70 10.29 -14.79
N ALA A 129 11.05 9.18 -14.15
CA ALA A 129 12.07 8.28 -14.66
C ALA A 129 11.51 7.47 -15.82
N TRP A 130 12.22 7.41 -16.95
CA TRP A 130 12.11 6.31 -17.90
C TRP A 130 13.29 5.36 -17.68
N TYR A 131 13.01 4.06 -17.60
CA TYR A 131 14.05 3.08 -17.35
C TYR A 131 14.66 2.53 -18.64
N SER A 132 15.97 2.74 -18.86
CA SER A 132 16.66 2.35 -20.10
C SER A 132 16.85 0.84 -20.29
N PHE A 133 16.59 0.05 -19.23
CA PHE A 133 16.48 -1.41 -19.33
C PHE A 133 15.10 -1.87 -19.86
N SER A 134 14.14 -0.97 -19.98
CA SER A 134 12.87 -1.18 -20.69
C SER A 134 12.98 -0.75 -22.15
N SER A 135 11.94 -1.00 -22.95
CA SER A 135 11.94 -0.58 -24.36
C SER A 135 11.85 0.93 -24.50
N MET A 136 12.33 1.44 -25.65
CA MET A 136 12.07 2.82 -26.05
C MET A 136 10.57 2.97 -26.38
N PRO A 137 9.92 4.07 -25.99
CA PRO A 137 8.59 4.40 -26.49
C PRO A 137 8.53 4.33 -28.01
N GLY A 138 7.43 3.79 -28.55
CA GLY A 138 7.25 3.57 -29.98
C GLY A 138 7.91 2.31 -30.55
N ALA A 139 8.83 1.66 -29.85
CA ALA A 139 9.57 0.50 -30.39
C ALA A 139 8.79 -0.83 -30.43
N GLY A 140 7.48 -0.81 -30.16
CA GLY A 140 6.62 -2.00 -30.20
C GLY A 140 6.81 -3.00 -29.05
N SER A 141 7.35 -2.54 -27.91
CA SER A 141 7.48 -3.33 -26.67
C SER A 141 7.24 -2.43 -25.44
N ASN A 142 7.42 -2.96 -24.24
CA ASN A 142 7.06 -2.28 -22.99
C ASN A 142 8.12 -1.24 -22.59
N ALA A 143 7.71 0.02 -22.45
CA ALA A 143 8.47 1.08 -21.81
C ALA A 143 7.95 1.28 -20.39
N VAL A 144 8.85 1.40 -19.41
CA VAL A 144 8.51 1.54 -17.98
C VAL A 144 8.89 2.92 -17.49
N PHE A 145 7.93 3.56 -16.82
CA PHE A 145 8.08 4.88 -16.22
C PHE A 145 7.80 4.82 -14.71
N ALA A 146 8.50 5.63 -13.94
CA ALA A 146 8.29 5.76 -12.49
C ALA A 146 8.35 7.22 -12.05
N GLY A 147 7.66 7.53 -10.96
CA GLY A 147 7.57 8.88 -10.41
C GLY A 147 7.01 8.85 -9.00
N HIS A 148 7.16 9.96 -8.27
CA HIS A 148 6.69 10.05 -6.90
C HIS A 148 5.18 10.25 -6.82
N VAL A 149 4.52 9.58 -5.88
CA VAL A 149 3.16 9.91 -5.43
C VAL A 149 3.20 11.07 -4.42
N ASN A 150 4.20 11.07 -3.54
CA ASN A 150 4.44 12.13 -2.56
C ASN A 150 5.93 12.49 -2.49
N TRP A 151 6.25 13.77 -2.38
CA TRP A 151 7.61 14.28 -2.27
C TRP A 151 7.67 15.47 -1.31
N GLU A 152 8.53 15.43 -0.29
CA GLU A 152 8.74 16.54 0.66
C GLU A 152 7.46 17.16 1.26
N ARG A 153 6.45 16.33 1.57
CA ARG A 153 5.11 16.74 2.06
C ARG A 153 4.25 17.47 1.03
N ALA A 154 4.62 17.43 -0.24
CA ALA A 154 3.82 17.86 -1.39
C ALA A 154 3.42 16.65 -2.25
N PRO A 155 2.39 16.81 -3.11
CA PRO A 155 2.09 15.85 -4.17
C PRO A 155 3.30 15.68 -5.11
N GLY A 156 3.59 14.44 -5.48
CA GLY A 156 4.54 14.14 -6.55
C GLY A 156 3.87 14.17 -7.93
N VAL A 157 4.65 13.90 -8.98
CA VAL A 157 4.16 13.88 -10.36
C VAL A 157 3.02 12.89 -10.56
N PHE A 158 3.01 11.77 -9.84
CA PHE A 158 2.01 10.71 -9.93
C PHE A 158 1.11 10.64 -8.70
N ALA A 159 0.83 11.80 -8.07
CA ALA A 159 -0.03 11.87 -6.88
C ALA A 159 -1.43 11.27 -7.10
N ASP A 160 -2.00 11.50 -8.29
CA ASP A 160 -3.37 11.11 -8.65
C ASP A 160 -3.38 9.98 -9.71
N LEU A 161 -2.33 9.15 -9.76
CA LEU A 161 -2.20 8.09 -10.79
C LEU A 161 -3.26 6.98 -10.65
N ASP A 162 -3.81 6.79 -9.45
CA ASP A 162 -4.92 5.85 -9.19
C ASP A 162 -6.25 6.32 -9.80
N ASP A 163 -6.40 7.61 -10.08
CA ASP A 163 -7.60 8.18 -10.69
C ASP A 163 -7.64 8.00 -12.22
N VAL A 164 -6.54 7.58 -12.85
CA VAL A 164 -6.47 7.33 -14.30
C VAL A 164 -7.43 6.23 -14.73
N GLN A 165 -8.19 6.46 -15.80
CA GLN A 165 -9.21 5.55 -16.30
C GLN A 165 -8.85 4.95 -17.67
N PRO A 166 -9.38 3.76 -18.01
CA PRO A 166 -9.33 3.27 -19.38
C PRO A 166 -9.91 4.28 -20.38
N GLY A 167 -9.19 4.52 -21.47
CA GLY A 167 -9.49 5.54 -22.48
C GLY A 167 -8.76 6.87 -22.27
N ASP A 168 -8.16 7.12 -21.10
CA ASP A 168 -7.30 8.29 -20.89
C ASP A 168 -6.06 8.21 -21.79
N THR A 169 -5.49 9.37 -22.12
CA THR A 169 -4.31 9.44 -22.99
C THR A 169 -3.05 9.75 -22.20
N VAL A 170 -1.98 9.03 -22.53
CA VAL A 170 -0.62 9.32 -22.07
C VAL A 170 0.20 9.77 -23.27
N ARG A 171 0.68 11.01 -23.25
CA ARG A 171 1.46 11.60 -24.33
C ARG A 171 2.92 11.70 -23.91
N LEU A 172 3.81 11.18 -24.75
CA LEU A 172 5.26 11.26 -24.60
C LEU A 172 5.79 12.18 -25.67
N LEU A 173 6.33 13.33 -25.28
CA LEU A 173 6.66 14.43 -26.19
C LEU A 173 8.17 14.67 -26.29
N SER A 174 8.63 14.89 -27.51
CA SER A 174 9.97 15.39 -27.85
C SER A 174 10.02 16.92 -27.76
N ASP A 175 11.20 17.52 -27.98
CA ASP A 175 11.42 18.97 -27.93
C ASP A 175 10.64 19.76 -28.99
N ASP A 176 10.46 19.15 -30.15
CA ASP A 176 9.69 19.70 -31.27
C ASP A 176 8.16 19.53 -31.11
N GLY A 177 7.72 18.90 -30.02
CA GLY A 177 6.31 18.63 -29.72
C GLY A 177 5.73 17.42 -30.46
N SER A 178 6.51 16.73 -31.29
CA SER A 178 6.17 15.42 -31.82
C SER A 178 6.27 14.36 -30.72
N GLY A 179 5.71 13.17 -30.96
CA GLY A 179 5.87 12.07 -30.03
C GLY A 179 4.78 11.02 -30.12
N TYR A 180 4.70 10.17 -29.10
CA TYR A 180 3.81 9.03 -29.07
C TYR A 180 2.62 9.30 -28.15
N THR A 181 1.44 8.87 -28.59
CA THR A 181 0.23 8.86 -27.76
C THR A 181 -0.14 7.41 -27.47
N TYR A 182 -0.30 7.12 -26.19
CA TYR A 182 -0.77 5.85 -25.67
C TYR A 182 -2.17 6.05 -25.10
N GLU A 183 -2.97 5.00 -25.17
CA GLU A 183 -4.26 4.93 -24.50
C GLU A 183 -4.13 4.02 -23.28
N VAL A 184 -4.63 4.49 -22.14
CA VAL A 184 -4.74 3.67 -20.94
C VAL A 184 -5.78 2.61 -21.21
N PHE A 185 -5.42 1.35 -21.10
CA PHE A 185 -6.36 0.24 -21.27
C PHE A 185 -6.77 -0.39 -19.94
N ALA A 186 -5.92 -0.28 -18.90
CA ALA A 186 -6.18 -0.79 -17.56
C ALA A 186 -5.37 0.01 -16.52
N ASN A 187 -5.91 0.07 -15.31
CA ASN A 187 -5.25 0.58 -14.11
C ASN A 187 -5.59 -0.36 -12.94
N PHE A 188 -4.59 -0.82 -12.21
CA PHE A 188 -4.77 -1.72 -11.08
C PHE A 188 -3.67 -1.52 -10.03
N LEU A 189 -4.06 -1.59 -8.76
CA LEU A 189 -3.12 -1.59 -7.64
C LEU A 189 -2.55 -2.99 -7.45
N VAL A 190 -1.23 -3.07 -7.21
CA VAL A 190 -0.50 -4.31 -6.96
C VAL A 190 0.15 -4.19 -5.58
N ASP A 191 -0.02 -5.21 -4.74
CA ASP A 191 0.71 -5.29 -3.47
C ASP A 191 2.20 -5.59 -3.75
N PRO A 192 3.14 -4.84 -3.16
CA PRO A 192 4.57 -4.96 -3.43
C PRO A 192 5.21 -6.24 -2.89
#